data_AF-A0AAP8Z154-F1
#
_entry.id   AF-A0AAP8Z154-F1
#
_cell.length_a   1.000
_cell.length_b   1.000
_cell.length_c   1.000
_cell.angle_alpha   90.00
_cell.angle_beta   90.00
_cell.angle_gamma   90.00
#
_symmetry.space_group_name_H-M   'P 1'
#
loop_
_entity.id
_entity.type
_entity.pdbx_description
1 polymer ?
#
loop_
_entity_poly.entity_id
_entity_poly.type
_entity_poly.pdbx_seq_one_letter_code
_entity_poly.pdbx_strand_id
1 'polypeptide(L)'
;MKNIIALLSLSILAGCAYQKSQYVLDVENAPPPATAEAKSAECAHIYGEIDRNNSAMAKSYQDGTFSMKNQDEKDARNEALSIRSFKIGCPRR
;
A
#
# COMPACT_ATOMS: atom_id res chain seq x y z
N MET A 1 -21.96 42.44 -3.77
CA MET A 1 -21.95 41.02 -4.21
C MET A 1 -20.75 40.75 -5.12
N LYS A 2 -19.51 40.79 -4.60
CA LYS A 2 -18.30 40.58 -5.43
C LYS A 2 -17.23 39.68 -4.80
N ASN A 3 -17.42 39.19 -3.57
CA ASN A 3 -16.33 38.56 -2.80
C ASN A 3 -16.56 37.09 -2.44
N ILE A 4 -17.64 36.44 -2.91
CA ILE A 4 -17.97 35.06 -2.49
C ILE A 4 -17.41 34.00 -3.46
N ILE A 5 -17.17 34.36 -4.73
CA ILE A 5 -16.78 33.40 -5.77
C ILE A 5 -15.31 32.95 -5.62
N ALA A 6 -14.45 33.73 -4.97
CA ALA A 6 -13.03 33.42 -4.83
C ALA A 6 -12.70 32.31 -3.80
N LEU A 7 -13.66 31.91 -2.97
CA LEU A 7 -13.46 30.89 -1.93
C LEU A 7 -13.82 29.47 -2.39
N LEU A 8 -14.50 29.31 -3.52
CA LEU A 8 -14.90 28.00 -4.06
C LEU A 8 -13.85 27.39 -5.01
N SER A 9 -12.84 28.14 -5.44
CA SER A 9 -11.79 27.67 -6.36
C SER A 9 -10.56 27.08 -5.66
N LEU A 10 -10.41 27.26 -4.34
CA LEU A 10 -9.26 26.76 -3.58
C LEU A 10 -9.35 25.28 -3.18
N SER A 11 -10.51 24.65 -3.32
CA SER A 11 -10.71 23.23 -2.99
C SER A 11 -10.37 22.27 -4.14
N ILE A 12 -10.14 22.76 -5.35
CA ILE A 12 -9.87 21.92 -6.54
C ILE A 12 -8.36 21.60 -6.70
N LEU A 13 -7.49 22.23 -5.91
CA LEU A 13 -6.05 21.96 -5.86
C LEU A 13 -5.66 20.85 -4.87
N ALA A 14 -6.62 20.22 -4.19
CA ALA A 14 -6.42 18.89 -3.64
C ALA A 14 -6.39 17.89 -4.81
N GLY A 15 -5.34 17.99 -5.63
CA GLY A 15 -5.08 17.05 -6.71
C GLY A 15 -5.19 15.64 -6.14
N CYS A 16 -6.06 14.84 -6.75
CA CYS A 16 -6.45 13.48 -6.36
C CYS A 16 -5.37 12.79 -5.52
N ALA A 17 -5.37 13.02 -4.21
CA ALA A 17 -4.47 12.30 -3.31
C ALA A 17 -5.00 10.87 -3.38
N TYR A 18 -4.25 9.97 -4.02
CA TYR A 18 -4.60 8.57 -4.10
C TYR A 18 -4.98 8.11 -2.70
N GLN A 19 -6.27 7.80 -2.49
CA GLN A 19 -6.77 7.47 -1.17
C GLN A 19 -6.24 6.07 -0.86
N LYS A 20 -5.14 6.03 -0.12
CA LYS A 20 -4.51 4.79 0.32
C LYS A 20 -5.57 3.92 1.00
N SER A 21 -5.58 2.64 0.67
CA SER A 21 -6.45 1.69 1.38
C SER A 21 -6.09 1.66 2.86
N GLN A 22 -7.06 1.32 3.71
CA GLN A 22 -6.83 1.20 5.15
C GLN A 22 -5.67 0.23 5.45
N TYR A 23 -5.57 -0.87 4.70
CA TYR A 23 -4.46 -1.81 4.80
C TYR A 23 -3.08 -1.13 4.61
N VAL A 24 -2.93 -0.28 3.60
CA VAL A 24 -1.67 0.42 3.34
C VAL A 24 -1.32 1.33 4.52
N LEU A 25 -2.33 2.05 5.04
CA LEU A 25 -2.14 2.92 6.20
C LEU A 25 -1.75 2.13 7.45
N ASP A 26 -2.35 0.96 7.68
CA ASP A 26 -2.05 0.11 8.82
C ASP A 26 -0.61 -0.41 8.75
N VAL A 27 -0.16 -0.86 7.58
CA VAL A 27 1.23 -1.33 7.37
C VAL A 27 2.25 -0.21 7.58
N GLU A 28 1.98 0.97 7.04
CA GLU A 28 2.91 2.11 7.12
C GLU A 28 3.06 2.67 8.54
N ASN A 29 1.98 2.61 9.34
CA ASN A 29 1.90 3.15 10.69
C ASN A 29 2.12 2.10 11.79
N ALA A 30 2.27 0.83 11.44
CA ALA A 30 2.53 -0.23 12.41
C ALA A 30 3.79 0.09 13.25
N PRO A 31 3.76 -0.09 14.58
CA PRO A 31 4.95 0.10 15.41
C PRO A 31 6.03 -0.93 15.04
N PRO A 32 7.32 -0.62 15.21
CA PRO A 32 8.38 -1.59 14.96
C PRO A 32 8.24 -2.79 15.93
N PRO A 33 8.64 -4.00 15.50
CA PRO A 33 8.59 -5.20 16.34
C PRO A 33 9.51 -5.05 17.56
N ALA A 34 9.02 -5.46 18.73
CA ALA A 34 9.73 -5.29 20.01
C ALA A 34 10.88 -6.29 20.22
N THR A 35 10.87 -7.43 19.51
CA THR A 35 11.88 -8.49 19.64
C THR A 35 12.41 -8.97 18.30
N ALA A 36 13.55 -9.65 18.31
CA ALA A 36 14.16 -10.22 17.12
C ALA A 36 13.27 -11.33 16.50
N GLU A 37 12.60 -12.12 17.33
CA GLU A 37 11.68 -13.17 16.91
C GLU A 37 10.44 -12.57 16.24
N ALA A 38 9.86 -11.51 16.82
CA ALA A 38 8.74 -10.79 16.23
C ALA A 38 9.13 -10.17 14.89
N LYS A 39 10.32 -9.58 14.80
CA LYS A 39 10.87 -9.07 13.53
C LYS A 39 11.01 -10.20 12.50
N SER A 40 11.58 -11.34 12.87
CA SER A 40 11.77 -12.46 11.94
C SER A 40 10.43 -12.99 11.42
N ALA A 41 9.43 -13.13 12.31
CA ALA A 41 8.09 -13.55 11.93
C ALA A 41 7.40 -12.53 11.01
N GLU A 42 7.54 -11.24 11.32
CA GLU A 42 6.99 -10.17 10.49
C GLU A 42 7.64 -10.11 9.10
N CYS A 43 8.97 -10.27 9.01
CA CYS A 43 9.66 -10.33 7.72
C CYS A 43 9.18 -11.50 6.86
N ALA A 44 9.03 -12.70 7.45
CA ALA A 44 8.48 -13.86 6.75
C ALA A 44 7.03 -13.61 6.28
N HIS A 45 6.22 -12.99 7.13
CA HIS A 45 4.85 -12.62 6.77
C HIS A 45 4.80 -11.63 5.61
N ILE A 46 5.61 -10.56 5.65
CA ILE A 46 5.70 -9.55 4.59
C ILE A 46 6.05 -10.20 3.24
N TYR A 47 7.06 -11.07 3.20
CA TYR A 47 7.41 -11.75 1.96
C TYR A 47 6.29 -12.66 1.45
N GLY A 48 5.61 -13.36 2.36
CA GLY A 48 4.44 -14.16 2.00
C GLY A 48 3.28 -13.33 1.44
N GLU A 49 3.02 -12.15 1.97
CA GLU A 49 1.99 -11.23 1.45
C GLU A 49 2.34 -10.70 0.05
N ILE A 50 3.60 -10.32 -0.19
CA ILE A 50 4.06 -9.89 -1.52
C ILE A 50 3.86 -11.02 -2.54
N ASP A 51 4.25 -12.25 -2.20
CA ASP A 51 4.08 -13.42 -3.07
C ASP A 51 2.60 -13.70 -3.34
N ARG A 52 1.74 -13.60 -2.32
CA ARG A 52 0.28 -13.75 -2.46
C ARG A 52 -0.31 -12.70 -3.39
N ASN A 53 0.04 -11.43 -3.20
CA ASN A 53 -0.43 -10.32 -4.03
C ASN A 53 -0.03 -10.52 -5.51
N ASN A 54 1.23 -10.89 -5.75
CA ASN A 54 1.73 -11.16 -7.10
C ASN A 54 1.04 -12.38 -7.74
N SER A 55 0.84 -13.45 -6.97
CA SER A 55 0.17 -14.67 -7.45
C SER A 55 -1.31 -14.42 -7.76
N ALA A 56 -2.01 -13.64 -6.94
CA ALA A 56 -3.40 -13.25 -7.17
C ALA A 56 -3.54 -12.43 -8.46
N MET A 57 -2.61 -11.50 -8.72
CA MET A 57 -2.59 -10.74 -9.97
C MET A 57 -2.31 -11.64 -11.18
N ALA A 58 -1.31 -12.52 -11.08
CA ALA A 58 -1.00 -13.49 -12.12
C ALA A 58 -2.22 -14.35 -12.48
N LYS A 59 -2.97 -14.81 -11.47
CA LYS A 59 -4.22 -15.57 -11.66
C LYS A 59 -5.30 -14.74 -12.35
N SER A 60 -5.42 -13.45 -12.02
CA SER A 60 -6.42 -12.55 -12.63
C SER A 60 -6.23 -12.39 -14.15
N TYR A 61 -4.99 -12.49 -14.64
CA TYR A 61 -4.72 -12.52 -16.07
C TYR A 61 -5.18 -13.83 -16.73
N GLN A 62 -5.12 -14.95 -16.01
CA GLN A 62 -5.47 -16.27 -16.54
C GLN A 62 -6.98 -16.51 -16.58
N ASP A 63 -7.71 -16.02 -15.58
CA ASP A 63 -9.17 -16.20 -15.49
C ASP A 63 -9.97 -15.04 -16.11
N GLY A 64 -9.28 -14.03 -16.66
CA GLY A 64 -9.90 -12.89 -17.33
C GLY A 64 -10.54 -11.87 -16.40
N THR A 65 -10.29 -11.95 -15.08
CA THR A 65 -10.82 -11.02 -14.07
C THR A 65 -9.94 -9.79 -13.85
N PHE A 66 -8.85 -9.66 -14.63
CA PHE A 66 -7.94 -8.52 -14.55
C PHE A 66 -8.67 -7.17 -14.62
N SER A 67 -8.24 -6.25 -13.77
CA SER A 67 -8.58 -4.83 -13.90
C SER A 67 -7.40 -3.97 -13.48
N MET A 68 -7.27 -2.80 -14.10
CA MET A 68 -6.21 -1.84 -13.73
C MET A 68 -6.33 -1.42 -12.26
N LYS A 69 -7.55 -1.29 -11.75
CA LYS A 69 -7.80 -1.02 -10.34
C LYS A 69 -7.15 -2.07 -9.42
N ASN A 70 -7.27 -3.36 -9.75
CA ASN A 70 -6.66 -4.42 -8.94
C ASN A 70 -5.13 -4.37 -9.03
N GLN A 71 -4.58 -4.00 -10.20
CA GLN A 71 -3.13 -3.79 -10.37
C GLN A 71 -2.63 -2.65 -9.47
N ASP A 72 -3.30 -1.50 -9.52
CA ASP A 72 -2.94 -0.33 -8.71
C ASP A 72 -3.03 -0.63 -7.21
N GLU A 73 -4.08 -1.34 -6.76
CA GLU A 73 -4.20 -1.77 -5.37
C GLU A 73 -3.08 -2.74 -4.96
N LYS A 74 -2.72 -3.69 -5.83
CA LYS A 74 -1.61 -4.62 -5.59
C LYS A 74 -0.27 -3.89 -5.51
N ASP A 75 -0.01 -2.93 -6.39
CA ASP A 75 1.20 -2.12 -6.39
C ASP A 75 1.31 -1.29 -5.10
N ALA A 76 0.24 -0.62 -4.69
CA ALA A 76 0.20 0.14 -3.44
C ALA A 76 0.46 -0.74 -2.21
N ARG A 77 -0.13 -1.95 -2.15
CA ARG A 77 0.12 -2.91 -1.05
C ARG A 77 1.58 -3.37 -1.02
N ASN A 78 2.13 -3.73 -2.17
CA ASN A 78 3.52 -4.22 -2.25
C ASN A 78 4.53 -3.11 -1.96
N GLU A 79 4.25 -1.88 -2.36
CA GLU A 79 5.07 -0.71 -2.00
C GLU A 79 5.08 -0.52 -0.48
N ALA A 80 3.92 -0.52 0.17
CA ALA A 80 3.82 -0.39 1.62
C ALA A 80 4.59 -1.50 2.36
N LEU A 81 4.43 -2.74 1.90
CA LEU A 81 5.15 -3.90 2.43
C LEU A 81 6.67 -3.80 2.22
N SER A 82 7.11 -3.32 1.06
CA SER A 82 8.52 -3.10 0.74
C SER A 82 9.13 -2.03 1.65
N ILE A 83 8.46 -0.88 1.80
CA ILE A 83 8.86 0.18 2.73
C ILE A 83 8.94 -0.36 4.17
N ARG A 84 7.95 -1.16 4.59
CA ARG A 84 7.94 -1.77 5.92
C ARG A 84 9.13 -2.71 6.11
N SER A 85 9.42 -3.57 5.12
CA SER A 85 10.56 -4.48 5.16
C SER A 85 11.89 -3.73 5.33
N PHE A 86 12.04 -2.58 4.68
CA PHE A 86 13.19 -1.70 4.83
C PHE A 86 13.24 -1.07 6.23
N LYS A 87 12.13 -0.50 6.71
CA LYS A 87 12.04 0.16 8.02
C LYS A 87 12.39 -0.77 9.18
N ILE A 88 11.94 -2.03 9.15
CA ILE A 88 12.25 -3.00 10.21
C ILE A 88 13.55 -3.77 9.95
N GLY A 89 14.22 -3.54 8.81
CA GLY A 89 15.52 -4.11 8.47
C GLY A 89 15.46 -5.62 8.21
N CYS A 90 14.49 -6.07 7.42
CA CYS A 90 14.41 -7.47 7.01
C CYS A 90 15.62 -7.87 6.14
N PRO A 91 16.11 -9.12 6.26
CA PRO A 91 17.17 -9.62 5.40
C PRO A 91 16.70 -9.66 3.94
N ARG A 92 17.58 -9.32 2.98
CA ARG A 92 17.23 -9.48 1.56
C ARG A 92 16.94 -10.95 1.27
N ARG A 93 15.90 -11.16 0.47
CA ARG A 93 15.48 -12.48 -0.02
C ARG A 93 16.32 -12.90 -1.22
#